data_AF-A0A8J2JM53-F1
#
_entry.id   AF-A0A8J2JM53-F1
#
_cell.length_a   1.000
_cell.length_b   1.000
_cell.length_c   1.000
_cell.angle_alpha   90.00
_cell.angle_beta   90.00
_cell.angle_gamma   90.00
#
_symmetry.space_group_name_H-M   'P 1'
#
loop_
_entity.id
_entity.type
_entity.pdbx_description
1 polymer ?
#
loop_
_entity_poly.entity_id
_entity_poly.type
_entity_poly.pdbx_seq_one_letter_code
_entity_poly.pdbx_strand_id
1 'polypeptide(L)' 'VCGRPLGLRLDSSGKLVVSAADRGVLIVDPKTGDVSSLFDFKSDIQGHV' A
#
# COMPACT_ATOMS: atom_id res chain seq x y z
N VAL A 1 12.69 -10.59 -3.31
CA VAL A 1 11.27 -10.99 -3.08
C VAL A 1 10.38 -10.13 -3.94
N CYS A 2 9.55 -10.71 -4.82
CA CYS A 2 8.48 -9.97 -5.50
C CYS A 2 7.30 -9.80 -4.52
N GLY A 3 6.64 -8.64 -4.52
CA GLY A 3 5.47 -8.41 -3.66
C GLY A 3 4.27 -9.25 -4.07
N ARG A 4 3.30 -9.45 -3.17
CA ARG A 4 2.07 -10.21 -3.44
C ARG A 4 0.83 -9.30 -3.38
N PRO A 5 0.51 -8.57 -4.48
CA PRO A 5 -0.65 -7.69 -4.51
C PRO A 5 -1.95 -8.51 -4.44
N LEU A 6 -2.87 -8.06 -3.60
CA LEU A 6 -4.20 -8.63 -3.41
C LEU A 6 -5.28 -7.79 -4.09
N GLY A 7 -4.99 -6.52 -4.34
CA GLY A 7 -5.96 -5.56 -4.85
C GLY A 7 -5.32 -4.24 -5.23
N LEU A 8 -5.93 -3.56 -6.19
CA LEU A 8 -5.47 -2.30 -6.77
C LEU A 8 -6.66 -1.34 -6.90
N ARG A 9 -6.44 -0.07 -6.60
CA ARG A 9 -7.39 1.00 -6.87
C ARG A 9 -6.65 2.23 -7.35
N LEU A 10 -7.20 2.92 -8.35
CA LEU A 10 -6.75 4.24 -8.73
C LEU A 10 -7.48 5.29 -7.89
N ASP A 11 -6.73 6.17 -7.24
CA ASP A 11 -7.25 7.33 -6.53
C ASP A 11 -7.51 8.52 -7.49
N SER A 12 -8.31 9.49 -7.07
CA SER A 12 -8.64 10.69 -7.86
C SER A 12 -7.41 11.56 -8.17
N SER A 13 -6.33 11.48 -7.39
CA SER A 13 -5.05 12.14 -7.70
C SER A 13 -4.20 11.40 -8.76
N GLY A 14 -4.65 10.24 -9.22
CA GLY A 14 -3.95 9.42 -10.21
C GLY A 14 -2.88 8.50 -9.62
N LYS A 15 -2.81 8.36 -8.28
CA LYS A 15 -1.95 7.39 -7.62
C LYS A 15 -2.61 6.01 -7.50
N LEU A 16 -1.80 4.97 -7.49
CA LEU A 16 -2.22 3.58 -7.30
C LEU A 16 -2.17 3.23 -5.82
N VAL A 17 -3.32 2.87 -5.25
CA VAL A 17 -3.41 2.25 -3.93
C VAL A 17 -3.33 0.75 -4.10
N VAL A 18 -2.39 0.10 -3.42
CA VAL A 18 -2.11 -1.33 -3.53
C VAL A 18 -2.22 -1.97 -2.15
N SER A 19 -3.11 -2.95 -2.01
CA SER A 19 -3.09 -3.85 -0.86
C SER A 19 -2.16 -5.02 -1.19
N ALA A 20 -1.12 -5.26 -0.39
CA ALA A 20 -0.13 -6.32 -0.61
C ALA A 20 0.01 -7.20 0.63
N ALA A 21 -0.14 -8.52 0.49
CA ALA A 21 -0.22 -9.47 1.61
C ALA A 21 0.97 -9.40 2.59
N ASP A 22 2.14 -9.03 2.08
CA ASP A 22 3.41 -8.98 2.80
C ASP A 22 3.85 -7.56 3.20
N ARG A 23 3.13 -6.51 2.78
CA ARG A 23 3.58 -5.10 2.93
C ARG A 23 2.50 -4.09 3.31
N GLY A 24 1.27 -4.53 3.56
CA GLY A 24 0.18 -3.66 4.01
C GLY A 24 -0.44 -2.89 2.86
N VAL A 25 -0.69 -1.60 3.08
CA VAL A 25 -1.29 -0.70 2.09
C VAL A 25 -0.24 0.27 1.59
N LEU A 26 0.00 0.23 0.28
CA LEU A 26 1.00 1.05 -0.40
C LEU A 26 0.30 2.08 -1.28
N ILE A 27 0.89 3.26 -1.39
CA ILE A 27 0.62 4.19 -2.49
C ILE A 27 1.80 4.15 -3.45
N VAL A 28 1.50 3.99 -4.72
CA VAL A 28 2.45 3.97 -5.83
C VAL A 28 2.14 5.12 -6.77
N ASP A 29 3.17 5.88 -7.13
CA ASP A 29 3.07 6.83 -8.24
C ASP A 29 3.36 6.10 -9.56
N PRO A 30 2.37 5.93 -10.46
CA PRO A 30 2.61 5.19 -11.70
C PRO A 30 3.54 5.90 -12.68
N LYS A 31 3.80 7.21 -12.51
CA LYS A 31 4.66 7.97 -13.42
C LYS A 31 6.13 7.83 -13.05
N THR A 32 6.43 7.86 -11.75
CA THR A 32 7.82 7.81 -11.26
C THR A 32 8.22 6.44 -10.72
N GLY A 33 7.25 5.62 -10.35
CA GLY A 33 7.48 4.36 -9.64
C GLY A 33 7.72 4.55 -8.14
N ASP A 34 7.58 5.77 -7.60
CA ASP A 34 7.70 6.02 -6.16
C ASP A 34 6.68 5.22 -5.36
N VAL A 35 7.13 4.69 -4.22
CA VAL A 35 6.30 3.88 -3.33
C VAL A 35 6.38 4.43 -1.91
N SER A 36 5.22 4.68 -1.31
CA SER A 36 5.08 5.00 0.11
C SER A 36 4.13 4.02 0.80
N SER A 37 4.38 3.72 2.07
CA SER A 37 3.49 2.89 2.88
C SER A 37 2.51 3.76 3.65
N LEU A 38 1.22 3.46 3.56
CA LEU A 38 0.18 4.03 4.43
C LEU A 38 0.03 3.24 5.71
N PHE A 39 0.23 1.93 5.63
CA PHE A 39 0.10 1.01 6.74
C PHE A 39 1.04 -0.18 6.49
N ASP A 40 1.85 -0.52 7.48
CA ASP A 40 2.77 -1.66 7.42
C ASP A 40 2.28 -2.76 8.36
N PHE A 41 2.25 -4.00 7.87
CA PHE A 41 1.81 -5.16 8.66
C PHE A 41 2.71 -5.48 9.86
N LYS A 42 3.92 -4.90 9.95
CA LYS A 42 4.79 -5.06 11.12
C LYS A 42 4.49 -4.07 12.23
N SER A 43 3.71 -3.03 11.96
CA SER A 43 3.29 -2.08 12.98
C SER A 43 2.02 -2.61 13.63
N ASP A 44 2.10 -2.95 14.92
CA ASP A 44 0.94 -3.32 15.71
C ASP A 44 -0.17 -2.28 15.52
N ILE A 45 -1.36 -2.73 15.16
CA ILE A 45 -2.54 -1.86 15.17
C ILE A 45 -2.80 -1.58 16.64
N GLN A 46 -2.46 -0.38 17.12
CA GLN A 46 -2.86 0.06 18.45
C GLN A 46 -4.38 0.30 18.44
N GLY A 47 -5.14 -0.80 18.41
CA GLY A 47 -6.58 -0.80 18.58
C GLY A 47 -6.86 -0.47 20.04
N HIS A 48 -7.08 0.81 20.33
CA HIS A 48 -7.75 1.20 21.57
C HIS A 48 -9.25 0.91 21.35
N VAL A 49 -9.73 -0.15 22.01
CA VAL A 49 -11.17 -0.43 22.16
C VAL A 49 -11.79 0.52 23.19
#